data_AF-A0A838EQ50-F1
#
_entry.id   AF-A0A838EQ50-F1
#
_cell.length_a   1.000
_cell.length_b   1.000
_cell.length_c   1.000
_cell.angle_alpha   90.00
_cell.angle_beta   90.00
_cell.angle_gamma   90.00
#
_symmetry.space_group_name_H-M   'P 1'
#
loop_
_entity.id
_entity.type
_entity.pdbx_description
1 polymer ?
#
loop_
_entity_poly.entity_id
_entity_poly.type
_entity_poly.pdbx_seq_one_letter_code
_entity_poly.pdbx_strand_id
1 'polypeptide(L)'
;MNIDEQFESFLADLGVEMERPEDRSFNYESDSAPEVSIFQASRDHYGVFYRLDIIDQQPELRVTMPTEKGDTMMDIYLVRLSGISPLSVGFAELAAYEGSVAYEQAREATLQHMLYAVAEMMKLLFWAGDLQRMSFPAEIEVYPLSVQSDKRTRRSRGGHR
;
A
#
# COMPACT_ATOMS: atom_id res chain seq x y z
N MET A 1 -27.75 13.91 20.58
CA MET A 1 -26.56 14.30 19.82
C MET A 1 -25.64 13.10 19.86
N ASN A 2 -25.47 12.44 18.71
CA ASN A 2 -24.74 11.18 18.63
C ASN A 2 -23.24 11.46 18.66
N ILE A 3 -22.45 10.58 19.26
CA ILE A 3 -21.00 10.73 19.37
C ILE A 3 -20.33 10.76 17.99
N ASP A 4 -20.94 10.08 17.02
CA ASP A 4 -20.51 10.06 15.63
C ASP A 4 -20.61 11.45 14.97
N GLU A 5 -21.69 12.20 15.25
CA GLU A 5 -21.89 13.57 14.73
C GLU A 5 -20.87 14.56 15.31
N GLN A 6 -20.50 14.38 16.59
CA GLN A 6 -19.48 15.20 17.25
C GLN A 6 -18.08 14.92 16.70
N PHE A 7 -17.81 13.65 16.37
CA PHE A 7 -16.54 13.22 15.81
C PHE A 7 -16.37 13.71 14.37
N GLU A 8 -17.41 13.62 13.54
CA GLU A 8 -17.40 14.15 12.17
C GLU A 8 -17.20 15.67 12.12
N SER A 9 -17.88 16.41 13.00
CA SER A 9 -17.70 17.86 13.14
C SER A 9 -16.26 18.22 13.51
N PHE A 10 -15.66 17.48 14.44
CA PHE A 10 -14.29 17.71 14.86
C PHE A 10 -13.28 17.45 13.73
N LEU A 11 -13.49 16.40 12.93
CA LEU A 11 -12.64 16.08 11.79
C LEU A 11 -12.78 17.11 10.66
N ALA A 12 -14.00 17.61 10.41
CA ALA A 12 -14.25 18.67 9.44
C ALA A 12 -13.56 19.99 9.83
N ASP A 13 -13.57 20.35 11.12
CA ASP A 13 -12.88 21.55 11.64
C ASP A 13 -11.36 21.47 11.51
N LEU A 14 -10.79 20.26 11.44
CA LEU A 14 -9.38 19.99 11.18
C LEU A 14 -9.02 19.98 9.68
N GLY A 15 -9.99 20.23 8.79
CA GLY A 15 -9.81 20.21 7.35
C GLY A 15 -9.65 18.80 6.77
N VAL A 16 -10.09 17.77 7.50
CA VAL A 16 -10.07 16.38 7.04
C VAL A 16 -11.34 16.13 6.23
N GLU A 17 -11.20 15.95 4.91
CA GLU A 17 -12.28 15.44 4.08
C GLU A 17 -12.37 13.92 4.26
N MET A 18 -13.50 13.45 4.78
CA MET A 18 -13.79 12.02 4.94
C MET A 18 -14.07 11.42 3.55
N GLU A 19 -13.24 10.46 3.13
CA GLU A 19 -13.47 9.70 1.90
C GLU A 19 -14.80 8.94 2.03
N ARG A 20 -15.79 9.30 1.21
CA ARG A 20 -17.08 8.60 1.21
C ARG A 20 -16.90 7.26 0.50
N PRO A 21 -17.59 6.19 0.92
CA PRO A 21 -17.52 4.89 0.25
C PRO A 21 -17.83 4.97 -1.25
N GLU A 22 -18.58 6.01 -1.66
CA GLU A 22 -19.00 6.31 -3.03
C GLU A 22 -17.89 6.92 -3.90
N ASP A 23 -16.82 7.48 -3.32
CA ASP A 23 -15.68 8.08 -4.03
C ASP A 23 -14.65 7.04 -4.48
N ARG A 24 -14.84 5.75 -4.15
CA ARG A 24 -14.05 4.61 -4.64
C ARG A 24 -14.35 4.32 -6.12
N SER A 25 -14.01 5.25 -6.99
CA SER A 25 -13.94 5.04 -8.43
C SER A 25 -12.52 4.63 -8.86
N PHE A 26 -11.97 3.62 -8.19
CA PHE A 26 -10.83 2.86 -8.69
C PHE A 26 -11.23 1.40 -8.71
N ASN A 27 -11.50 0.87 -9.91
CA ASN A 27 -11.74 -0.54 -10.16
C ASN A 27 -10.58 -1.38 -9.60
N TYR A 28 -10.76 -1.93 -8.40
CA TYR A 28 -10.07 -3.12 -7.96
C TYR A 28 -11.02 -4.28 -8.18
N GLU A 29 -10.63 -5.24 -9.02
CA GLU A 29 -11.36 -6.51 -9.19
C GLU A 29 -11.19 -7.46 -7.98
N SER A 30 -10.74 -6.96 -6.82
CA SER A 30 -10.81 -7.71 -5.57
C SER A 30 -11.42 -6.81 -4.50
N ASP A 31 -12.72 -7.02 -4.27
CA ASP A 31 -13.51 -6.48 -3.15
C ASP A 31 -13.12 -7.13 -1.79
N SER A 32 -12.07 -7.96 -1.74
CA SER A 32 -11.65 -8.64 -0.53
C SER A 32 -11.04 -7.66 0.48
N ALA A 33 -11.67 -7.54 1.65
CA ALA A 33 -11.09 -6.82 2.79
C ALA A 33 -9.81 -7.54 3.26
N PRO A 34 -8.78 -6.80 3.71
CA PRO A 34 -7.55 -7.41 4.18
C PRO A 34 -7.80 -8.27 5.42
N GLU A 35 -7.20 -9.46 5.43
CA GLU A 35 -7.22 -10.40 6.55
C GLU A 35 -6.42 -9.84 7.73
N VAL A 36 -5.28 -9.21 7.44
CA VAL A 36 -4.39 -8.57 8.40
C VAL A 36 -3.85 -7.28 7.79
N SER A 37 -3.76 -6.21 8.60
CA SER A 37 -3.10 -4.96 8.22
C SER A 37 -2.07 -4.55 9.28
N ILE A 38 -0.85 -4.24 8.84
CA ILE A 38 0.23 -3.74 9.69
C ILE A 38 0.65 -2.35 9.20
N PHE A 39 0.70 -1.39 10.12
CA PHE A 39 1.09 -0.02 9.84
C PHE A 39 2.44 0.29 10.49
N GLN A 40 3.35 0.86 9.72
CA GLN A 40 4.69 1.18 10.20
C GLN A 40 5.20 2.48 9.57
N ALA A 41 5.62 3.43 10.40
CA ALA A 41 6.39 4.58 9.93
C ALA A 41 7.81 4.14 9.55
N SER A 42 8.33 4.69 8.44
CA SER A 42 9.70 4.45 8.02
C SER A 42 10.68 5.03 9.03
N ARG A 43 11.77 4.28 9.31
CA ARG A 43 12.88 4.75 10.14
C ARG A 43 13.92 5.52 9.32
N ASP A 44 14.04 5.19 8.04
CA ASP A 44 15.11 5.65 7.17
C ASP A 44 14.65 6.75 6.19
N HIS A 45 13.34 6.87 5.96
CA HIS A 45 12.77 7.79 4.98
C HIS A 45 11.75 8.70 5.64
N TYR A 46 12.09 9.99 5.76
CA TYR A 46 11.26 10.97 6.47
C TYR A 46 9.87 11.10 5.83
N GLY A 47 8.82 11.04 6.66
CA GLY A 47 7.43 11.17 6.22
C GLY A 47 6.86 9.97 5.47
N VAL A 48 7.65 8.91 5.25
CA VAL A 48 7.17 7.70 4.58
C VAL A 48 6.46 6.78 5.57
N PHE A 49 5.32 6.24 5.15
CA PHE A 49 4.56 5.23 5.88
C PHE A 49 4.40 3.97 5.03
N TYR A 50 4.47 2.83 5.69
CA TYR A 50 4.22 1.53 5.12
C TYR A 50 2.92 0.98 5.70
N ARG A 51 2.08 0.46 4.82
CA ARG A 51 0.94 -0.39 5.20
C ARG A 51 1.11 -1.72 4.49
N LEU A 52 1.27 -2.78 5.25
CA LEU A 52 1.29 -4.14 4.74
C LEU A 52 -0.07 -4.76 4.98
N ASP A 53 -0.69 -5.27 3.92
CA ASP A 53 -1.95 -5.97 3.96
C ASP A 53 -1.76 -7.41 3.50
N ILE A 54 -2.50 -8.35 4.09
CA ILE A 54 -2.71 -9.68 3.51
C ILE A 54 -4.09 -9.67 2.87
N ILE A 55 -4.15 -9.87 1.55
CA ILE A 55 -5.39 -9.97 0.79
C ILE A 55 -5.34 -11.27 0.01
N ASP A 56 -6.36 -12.12 0.17
CA ASP A 56 -6.44 -13.43 -0.49
C ASP A 56 -5.15 -14.27 -0.29
N GLN A 57 -4.63 -14.31 0.95
CA GLN A 57 -3.36 -14.94 1.33
C GLN A 57 -2.12 -14.40 0.61
N GLN A 58 -2.17 -13.21 0.01
CA GLN A 58 -1.01 -12.58 -0.62
C GLN A 58 -0.60 -11.28 0.08
N PRO A 59 0.70 -11.06 0.28
CA PRO A 59 1.20 -9.84 0.89
C PRO A 59 1.22 -8.69 -0.12
N GLU A 60 0.60 -7.58 0.26
CA GLU A 60 0.62 -6.32 -0.47
C GLU A 60 1.21 -5.21 0.41
N LEU A 61 2.21 -4.49 -0.12
CA LEU A 61 2.83 -3.37 0.58
C LEU A 61 2.42 -2.07 -0.09
N ARG A 62 1.70 -1.21 0.64
CA ARG A 62 1.47 0.18 0.26
C ARG A 62 2.55 1.05 0.86
N VAL A 63 3.21 1.83 0.01
CA VAL A 63 4.20 2.83 0.38
C VAL A 63 3.60 4.21 0.14
N THR A 64 3.37 4.95 1.23
CA THR A 64 2.87 6.32 1.18
C THR A 64 4.01 7.27 1.46
N MET A 65 4.25 8.24 0.59
CA MET A 65 5.36 9.19 0.72
C MET A 65 4.93 10.63 0.42
N PRO A 66 5.53 11.62 1.10
CA PRO A 66 5.22 13.01 0.86
C PRO A 66 5.71 13.43 -0.53
N THR A 67 4.94 14.30 -1.18
CA THR A 67 5.32 14.90 -2.46
C THR A 67 5.88 16.30 -2.24
N GLU A 68 6.70 16.77 -3.18
CA GLU A 68 7.22 18.14 -3.18
C GLU A 68 6.16 19.20 -3.55
N LYS A 69 4.92 18.79 -3.87
CA LYS A 69 3.87 19.64 -4.44
C LYS A 69 2.96 20.34 -3.42
N GLY A 70 3.24 20.19 -2.12
CA GLY A 70 2.54 20.88 -1.04
C GLY A 70 2.55 20.08 0.27
N ASP A 71 2.37 20.77 1.40
CA ASP A 71 2.57 20.24 2.77
C ASP A 71 1.68 19.04 3.16
N THR A 72 0.68 18.67 2.34
CA THR A 72 -0.27 17.57 2.61
C THR A 72 -0.41 16.55 1.48
N MET A 73 0.29 16.72 0.35
CA MET A 73 0.12 15.83 -0.80
C MET A 73 1.01 14.58 -0.65
N MET A 74 0.40 13.40 -0.79
CA MET A 74 1.08 12.10 -0.65
C MET A 74 0.94 11.28 -1.94
N ASP A 75 2.05 10.72 -2.42
CA ASP A 75 2.02 9.69 -3.44
C ASP A 75 1.87 8.32 -2.77
N ILE A 76 1.06 7.45 -3.38
CA ILE A 76 0.83 6.09 -2.89
C ILE A 76 1.23 5.10 -3.98
N TYR A 77 2.12 4.18 -3.61
CA TYR A 77 2.57 3.08 -4.45
C TYR A 77 2.14 1.75 -3.85
N LEU A 78 1.62 0.85 -4.68
CA LEU A 78 1.38 -0.54 -4.34
C LEU A 78 2.54 -1.39 -4.82
N VAL A 79 3.12 -2.15 -3.91
CA VAL A 79 4.19 -3.09 -4.18
C VAL A 79 3.63 -4.49 -3.96
N ARG A 80 3.78 -5.35 -4.97
CA ARG A 80 3.43 -6.77 -4.92
C ARG A 80 4.66 -7.60 -5.18
N LEU A 81 4.70 -8.81 -4.62
CA LEU A 81 5.65 -9.80 -5.08
C LEU A 81 5.28 -10.22 -6.50
N SER A 82 6.27 -10.25 -7.38
CA SER A 82 6.09 -10.80 -8.72
C SER A 82 5.78 -12.30 -8.67
N GLY A 83 5.12 -12.81 -9.71
CA GLY A 83 4.88 -14.25 -9.87
C GLY A 83 6.17 -15.06 -10.07
N ILE A 84 7.30 -14.41 -10.39
CA ILE A 84 8.61 -15.09 -10.52
C ILE A 84 9.31 -15.27 -9.17
N SER A 85 8.91 -14.50 -8.15
CA SER A 85 9.52 -14.57 -6.82
C SER A 85 9.10 -15.86 -6.11
N PRO A 86 10.03 -16.70 -5.63
CA PRO A 86 9.68 -17.90 -4.88
C PRO A 86 8.87 -17.61 -3.60
N LEU A 87 8.94 -16.38 -3.09
CA LEU A 87 8.22 -15.96 -1.89
C LEU A 87 6.72 -15.83 -2.10
N SER A 88 6.26 -15.51 -3.33
CA SER A 88 4.82 -15.41 -3.61
C SER A 88 4.16 -16.79 -3.53
N VAL A 89 4.81 -17.81 -4.10
CA VAL A 89 4.36 -19.21 -4.03
C VAL A 89 4.47 -19.75 -2.61
N GLY A 90 5.63 -19.60 -1.98
CA GLY A 90 5.89 -20.19 -0.66
C GLY A 90 4.99 -19.64 0.45
N PHE A 91 4.63 -18.35 0.40
CA PHE A 91 3.73 -17.77 1.39
C PHE A 91 2.31 -18.35 1.27
N ALA A 92 1.77 -18.43 0.05
CA ALA A 92 0.44 -18.99 -0.18
C ALA A 92 0.36 -20.48 0.19
N GLU A 93 1.39 -21.27 -0.15
CA GLU A 93 1.45 -22.69 0.22
C GLU A 93 1.52 -22.89 1.74
N LEU A 94 2.28 -22.07 2.46
CA LEU A 94 2.37 -22.14 3.92
C LEU A 94 1.09 -21.67 4.61
N ALA A 95 0.40 -20.68 4.05
CA ALA A 95 -0.88 -20.20 4.56
C ALA A 95 -1.98 -21.27 4.41
N ALA A 96 -1.96 -22.04 3.32
CA ALA A 96 -2.94 -23.08 2.99
C ALA A 96 -2.64 -24.46 3.59
N TYR A 97 -1.42 -24.71 4.08
CA TYR A 97 -1.03 -26.01 4.60
C TYR A 97 -1.63 -26.28 5.99
N GLU A 98 -2.37 -27.39 6.10
CA GLU A 98 -2.87 -27.92 7.39
C GLU A 98 -1.92 -29.00 7.91
N GLY A 99 -1.33 -28.74 9.08
CA GLY A 99 -0.34 -29.63 9.69
C GLY A 99 -0.87 -30.44 10.86
N SER A 100 0.07 -30.97 11.65
CA SER A 100 -0.25 -31.58 12.94
C SER A 100 -0.68 -30.53 13.98
N VAL A 101 -1.27 -30.96 15.09
CA VAL A 101 -1.65 -30.06 16.20
C VAL A 101 -0.48 -29.21 16.69
N ALA A 102 0.72 -29.79 16.79
CA ALA A 102 1.92 -29.06 17.21
C ALA A 102 2.37 -28.03 16.17
N TYR A 103 2.17 -28.31 14.88
CA TYR A 103 2.43 -27.35 13.80
C TYR A 103 1.45 -26.18 13.87
N GLU A 104 0.15 -26.43 13.98
CA GLU A 104 -0.87 -25.37 14.03
C GLU A 104 -0.66 -24.42 15.20
N GLN A 105 -0.22 -24.93 16.36
CA GLN A 105 0.13 -24.10 17.53
C GLN A 105 1.28 -23.11 17.25
N ALA A 106 2.21 -23.46 16.36
CA ALA A 106 3.34 -22.60 15.99
C ALA A 106 3.10 -21.82 14.69
N ARG A 107 2.09 -22.19 13.91
CA ARG A 107 1.86 -21.70 12.54
C ARG A 107 1.59 -20.21 12.52
N GLU A 108 0.72 -19.71 13.40
CA GLU A 108 0.34 -18.29 13.45
C GLU A 108 1.56 -17.38 13.70
N ALA A 109 2.35 -17.66 14.73
CA ALA A 109 3.57 -16.90 15.03
C ALA A 109 4.59 -16.98 13.89
N THR A 110 4.73 -18.16 13.27
CA THR A 110 5.64 -18.37 12.15
C THR A 110 5.22 -17.55 10.92
N LEU A 111 3.93 -17.58 10.56
CA LEU A 111 3.38 -16.79 9.47
C LEU A 111 3.54 -15.29 9.72
N GLN A 112 3.35 -14.84 10.97
CA GLN A 112 3.58 -13.45 11.33
C GLN A 112 5.05 -13.03 11.14
N HIS A 113 6.01 -13.85 11.58
CA HIS A 113 7.44 -13.56 11.35
C HIS A 113 7.81 -13.59 9.86
N MET A 114 7.24 -14.53 9.11
CA MET A 114 7.44 -14.59 7.65
C MET A 114 6.86 -13.35 6.97
N LEU A 115 5.69 -12.89 7.38
CA LEU A 115 5.06 -11.66 6.90
C LEU A 115 5.97 -10.45 7.10
N TYR A 116 6.56 -10.30 8.28
CA TYR A 116 7.53 -9.22 8.54
C TYR A 116 8.77 -9.33 7.64
N ALA A 117 9.29 -10.54 7.44
CA ALA A 117 10.45 -10.76 6.58
C ALA A 117 10.15 -10.42 5.11
N VAL A 118 8.98 -10.83 4.61
CA VAL A 118 8.52 -10.49 3.26
C VAL A 118 8.34 -8.97 3.12
N ALA A 119 7.69 -8.33 4.08
CA ALA A 119 7.49 -6.88 4.07
C ALA A 119 8.83 -6.13 4.02
N GLU A 120 9.80 -6.57 4.82
CA GLU A 120 11.12 -5.95 4.81
C GLU A 120 11.83 -6.14 3.47
N MET A 121 11.74 -7.32 2.87
CA MET A 121 12.28 -7.55 1.53
C MET A 121 11.61 -6.66 0.48
N MET A 122 10.29 -6.54 0.51
CA MET A 122 9.54 -5.67 -0.41
C MET A 122 9.97 -4.20 -0.27
N LYS A 123 10.18 -3.70 0.95
CA LYS A 123 10.71 -2.35 1.19
C LYS A 123 12.11 -2.19 0.60
N LEU A 124 13.01 -3.13 0.88
CA LEU A 124 14.39 -3.07 0.38
C LEU A 124 14.44 -3.06 -1.15
N LEU A 125 13.64 -3.90 -1.80
CA LEU A 125 13.56 -3.97 -3.26
C LEU A 125 12.92 -2.70 -3.85
N PHE A 126 11.90 -2.14 -3.19
CA PHE A 126 11.29 -0.88 -3.59
C PHE A 126 12.32 0.25 -3.60
N TRP A 127 13.11 0.38 -2.53
CA TRP A 127 14.14 1.43 -2.43
C TRP A 127 15.39 1.17 -3.26
N ALA A 128 15.63 -0.07 -3.68
CA ALA A 128 16.67 -0.39 -4.66
C ALA A 128 16.30 -0.01 -6.10
N GLY A 129 15.01 0.25 -6.35
CA GLY A 129 14.51 0.69 -7.66
C GLY A 129 14.69 2.19 -7.92
N ASP A 130 14.25 2.60 -9.10
CA ASP A 130 14.20 3.99 -9.54
C ASP A 130 12.73 4.42 -9.68
N LEU A 131 12.24 5.19 -8.69
CA LEU A 131 10.88 5.70 -8.66
C LEU A 131 10.60 6.66 -9.83
N GLN A 132 11.59 7.44 -10.28
CA GLN A 132 11.40 8.41 -11.36
C GLN A 132 11.19 7.72 -12.71
N ARG A 133 11.90 6.60 -12.92
CA ARG A 133 11.76 5.77 -14.12
C ARG A 133 10.73 4.66 -13.98
N MET A 134 10.16 4.48 -12.78
CA MET A 134 9.31 3.34 -12.42
C MET A 134 9.96 2.01 -12.80
N SER A 135 11.25 1.86 -12.47
CA SER A 135 12.06 0.68 -12.80
C SER A 135 12.51 0.00 -11.52
N PHE A 136 12.07 -1.23 -11.28
CA PHE A 136 12.32 -1.97 -10.05
C PHE A 136 12.95 -3.34 -10.33
N PRO A 137 13.58 -3.98 -9.31
CA PRO A 137 14.01 -5.36 -9.41
C PRO A 137 12.86 -6.30 -9.81
N ALA A 138 13.18 -7.35 -10.57
CA ALA A 138 12.17 -8.22 -11.19
C ALA A 138 11.33 -9.00 -10.17
N GLU A 139 11.81 -9.10 -8.93
CA GLU A 139 11.15 -9.79 -7.84
C GLU A 139 9.89 -9.07 -7.34
N ILE A 140 9.71 -7.78 -7.64
CA ILE A 140 8.54 -6.99 -7.28
C ILE A 140 7.88 -6.32 -8.48
N GLU A 141 6.58 -6.08 -8.34
CA GLU A 141 5.78 -5.27 -9.25
C GLU A 141 5.30 -4.04 -8.48
N VAL A 142 5.47 -2.85 -9.07
CA VAL A 142 5.14 -1.58 -8.41
C VAL A 142 4.15 -0.80 -9.26
N TYR A 143 3.03 -0.44 -8.65
CA TYR A 143 1.94 0.28 -9.29
C TYR A 143 1.69 1.62 -8.58
N PRO A 144 1.65 2.74 -9.32
CA PRO A 144 1.23 4.01 -8.76
C PRO A 144 -0.29 3.98 -8.54
N LEU A 145 -0.75 4.16 -7.31
CA LEU A 145 -2.19 4.17 -6.98
C LEU A 145 -2.76 5.59 -7.00
N SER A 146 -2.03 6.53 -6.44
CA SER A 146 -2.33 7.95 -6.49
C SER A 146 -1.00 8.66 -6.70
N VAL A 147 -0.72 8.99 -7.97
CA VAL A 147 0.45 9.79 -8.34
C VAL A 147 -0.06 10.93 -9.21
N GLN A 148 -0.02 12.16 -8.66
CA GLN A 148 -0.51 13.33 -9.38
C GLN A 148 0.51 13.79 -10.44
N SER A 149 0.30 13.36 -11.68
CA SER A 149 1.08 13.80 -12.84
C SER A 149 0.74 15.26 -13.18
N ASP A 150 1.76 16.10 -13.43
CA ASP A 150 1.57 17.49 -13.88
C ASP A 150 0.96 17.54 -15.28
N LYS A 151 -0.36 17.48 -15.39
CA LYS A 151 -1.07 17.94 -16.59
C LYS A 151 -1.21 19.47 -16.55
N ARG A 152 -0.10 20.20 -16.50
CA ARG A 152 -0.08 21.67 -16.62
C ARG A 152 0.97 22.17 -17.61
N THR A 153 0.94 21.68 -18.85
CA THR A 153 1.59 22.38 -19.98
C THR A 153 1.03 21.92 -21.34
N ARG A 154 -0.29 22.03 -21.57
CA ARG A 154 -0.85 21.96 -22.94
C ARG A 154 -2.21 22.64 -23.16
N ARG A 155 -2.52 23.68 -22.39
CA ARG A 155 -3.63 24.63 -22.68
C ARG A 155 -3.14 26.08 -22.58
N SER A 156 -2.11 26.41 -23.34
CA SER A 156 -1.73 27.79 -23.64
C SER A 156 -1.08 27.79 -25.02
N ARG A 157 -1.90 27.60 -26.05
CA ARG A 157 -1.65 28.02 -27.45
C ARG A 157 -2.84 27.60 -28.31
N GLY A 158 -3.70 28.58 -28.59
CA GLY A 158 -4.83 28.50 -29.51
C GLY A 158 -6.04 29.17 -28.87
N GLY A 159 -6.42 30.39 -29.21
CA GLY A 159 -5.88 31.35 -30.16
C GLY A 159 -6.69 32.63 -30.00
N HIS A 160 -6.00 33.76 -29.89
CA HIS A 160 -6.59 35.05 -30.23
C HIS A 160 -6.83 35.06 -31.74
N ARG A 161 -8.10 35.15 -32.14
CA ARG A 161 -8.66 36.17 -33.04
C ARG A 161 -10.07 35.80 -33.45
#